data_AF-R7PNV0-F1
#
_entry.id   AF-R7PNV0-F1
#
_cell.length_a   1.000
_cell.length_b   1.000
_cell.length_c   1.000
_cell.angle_alpha   90.00
_cell.angle_beta   90.00
_cell.angle_gamma   90.00
#
_symmetry.space_group_name_H-M   'P 1'
#
loop_
_entity.id
_entity.type
_entity.pdbx_description
1 polymer ?
#
loop_
_entity_poly.entity_id
_entity_poly.type
_entity_poly.pdbx_seq_one_letter_code
_entity_poly.pdbx_strand_id
1 'polypeptide(L)'
;MEILAGDVFQSLASLEGKAFDYLFIDPPYERDFINKIIEFIFKYRLVSQGAILIVEHTTKEPINLEAISDKCTLWKEKKRGMTLVTYLRCHV
;
A
#
# COMPACT_ATOMS: atom_id res chain seq x y z
N MET A 1 11.29 -13.69 -11.79
CA MET A 1 11.33 -12.30 -11.30
C MET A 1 11.01 -11.40 -12.48
N GLU A 2 9.88 -10.71 -12.41
CA GLU A 2 9.43 -9.76 -13.43
C GLU A 2 9.75 -8.34 -12.93
N ILE A 3 10.28 -7.48 -13.80
CA ILE A 3 10.63 -6.09 -13.45
C ILE A 3 9.84 -5.18 -14.38
N LEU A 4 8.99 -4.34 -13.79
CA LEU A 4 8.27 -3.28 -14.50
C LEU A 4 8.98 -1.96 -14.23
N ALA A 5 9.68 -1.43 -15.24
CA ALA A 5 10.31 -0.12 -15.17
C ALA A 5 9.37 0.94 -15.73
N GLY A 6 9.02 1.95 -14.93
CA GLY A 6 8.13 3.02 -15.38
C GLY A 6 7.46 3.77 -14.23
N ASP A 7 6.44 4.54 -14.57
CA ASP A 7 5.58 5.20 -13.60
C ASP A 7 4.79 4.17 -12.78
N VAL A 8 4.68 4.40 -11.47
CA VAL A 8 4.04 3.45 -10.55
C VAL A 8 2.56 3.26 -10.87
N PHE A 9 1.83 4.31 -11.26
CA PHE A 9 0.40 4.21 -11.51
C PHE A 9 0.11 3.49 -12.83
N GLN A 10 0.92 3.72 -13.85
CA GLN A 10 0.86 2.95 -15.10
C GLN A 10 1.18 1.47 -14.87
N SER A 11 2.17 1.20 -14.01
CA SER A 11 2.57 -0.18 -13.68
C SER A 11 1.52 -0.91 -12.84
N LEU A 12 0.87 -0.23 -11.89
CA LEU A 12 -0.24 -0.82 -11.13
C LEU A 12 -1.43 -1.17 -12.04
N ALA A 13 -1.74 -0.32 -13.02
CA ALA A 13 -2.80 -0.58 -13.98
C ALA A 13 -2.51 -1.80 -14.87
N SER A 14 -1.25 -1.99 -15.30
CA SER A 14 -0.88 -3.14 -16.14
C SER A 14 -0.89 -4.49 -15.41
N LEU A 15 -0.91 -4.45 -14.07
CA LEU A 15 -1.00 -5.62 -13.21
C LEU A 15 -2.44 -6.06 -12.91
N GLU A 16 -3.45 -5.34 -13.41
CA GLU A 16 -4.86 -5.68 -13.21
C GLU A 16 -5.14 -7.15 -13.58
N GLY A 17 -5.82 -7.86 -12.67
CA GLY A 17 -6.07 -9.30 -12.79
C GLY A 17 -5.01 -10.19 -12.10
N LYS A 18 -3.91 -9.62 -11.58
CA LYS A 18 -3.02 -10.28 -10.62
C LYS A 18 -3.38 -9.83 -9.20
N ALA A 19 -3.19 -10.71 -8.22
CA ALA A 19 -3.34 -10.40 -6.79
C ALA A 19 -2.12 -10.90 -6.03
N PHE A 20 -1.74 -10.18 -4.98
CA PHE A 20 -0.53 -10.44 -4.20
C PHE A 20 -0.85 -10.63 -2.72
N ASP A 21 -0.13 -11.56 -2.08
CA ASP A 21 -0.24 -11.83 -0.64
C ASP A 21 0.56 -10.83 0.20
N TYR A 22 1.61 -10.22 -0.38
CA TYR A 22 2.47 -9.25 0.26
C TYR A 22 2.74 -8.07 -0.67
N LEU A 23 2.49 -6.86 -0.20
CA LEU A 23 2.76 -5.63 -0.93
C LEU A 23 3.65 -4.73 -0.08
N PHE A 24 4.85 -4.42 -0.59
CA PHE A 24 5.80 -3.50 0.05
C PHE A 24 5.70 -2.13 -0.64
N ILE A 25 5.45 -1.08 0.15
CA ILE A 25 5.17 0.26 -0.35
C ILE A 25 6.10 1.23 0.36
N ASP A 26 7.13 1.70 -0.36
CA ASP A 26 8.10 2.69 0.11
C ASP A 26 8.20 3.83 -0.93
N PRO A 27 7.23 4.75 -0.95
CA PRO A 27 7.18 5.83 -1.92
C PRO A 27 8.09 7.00 -1.50
N PRO A 28 8.53 7.85 -2.44
CA PRO A 28 9.22 9.08 -2.08
C PRO A 28 8.32 9.97 -1.20
N TYR A 29 8.88 10.52 -0.11
CA TYR A 29 8.14 11.33 0.85
C TYR A 29 7.54 12.62 0.27
N GLU A 30 6.48 13.13 0.92
CA GLU A 30 5.94 14.50 0.81
C GLU A 30 5.17 14.80 -0.50
N ARG A 31 4.49 13.81 -1.09
CA ARG A 31 3.72 13.99 -2.33
C ARG A 31 2.33 13.36 -2.37
N ASP A 32 1.79 12.92 -1.23
CA ASP A 32 0.50 12.22 -1.12
C ASP A 32 0.43 10.98 -2.02
N PHE A 33 1.55 10.27 -2.10
CA PHE A 33 1.67 9.07 -2.95
C PHE A 33 1.07 7.85 -2.24
N ILE A 34 1.19 7.78 -0.92
CA ILE A 34 0.80 6.58 -0.16
C ILE A 34 -0.68 6.28 -0.34
N ASN A 35 -1.54 7.26 -0.06
CA ASN A 35 -2.98 7.07 -0.14
C ASN A 35 -3.43 6.78 -1.58
N LYS A 36 -2.83 7.44 -2.58
CA LYS A 36 -3.11 7.18 -4.01
C LYS A 36 -2.66 5.80 -4.47
N ILE A 37 -1.49 5.34 -4.03
CA ILE A 37 -1.01 3.99 -4.34
C ILE A 37 -1.96 2.96 -3.74
N ILE A 38 -2.35 3.13 -2.48
CA ILE A 38 -3.32 2.25 -1.80
C ILE A 38 -4.67 2.24 -2.55
N GLU A 39 -5.17 3.41 -2.95
CA GLU A 39 -6.39 3.52 -3.75
C GLU A 39 -6.28 2.71 -5.05
N PHE A 40 -5.18 2.86 -5.80
CA PHE A 40 -4.96 2.17 -7.07
C PHE A 40 -4.79 0.65 -6.89
N ILE A 41 -4.13 0.23 -5.81
CA ILE A 41 -4.00 -1.18 -5.44
C ILE A 41 -5.38 -1.83 -5.27
N PHE A 42 -6.31 -1.17 -4.58
CA PHE A 42 -7.68 -1.69 -4.44
C PHE A 42 -8.50 -1.55 -5.71
N LYS A 43 -8.35 -0.44 -6.45
CA LYS A 43 -9.03 -0.20 -7.72
C LYS A 43 -8.77 -1.32 -8.72
N TYR A 44 -7.51 -1.74 -8.86
CA TYR A 44 -7.10 -2.81 -9.77
C TYR A 44 -7.11 -4.21 -9.15
N ARG A 45 -7.68 -4.35 -7.94
CA ARG A 45 -7.84 -5.64 -7.23
C ARG A 45 -6.53 -6.42 -7.07
N LEU A 46 -5.45 -5.71 -6.71
CA LEU A 46 -4.10 -6.27 -6.61
C LEU A 46 -3.82 -6.97 -5.27
N VAL A 47 -4.83 -7.13 -4.42
CA VAL A 47 -4.70 -7.62 -3.04
C VAL A 47 -5.44 -8.94 -2.91
N SER A 48 -4.75 -9.98 -2.44
CA SER A 48 -5.38 -11.27 -2.11
C SER A 48 -6.11 -11.20 -0.77
N GLN A 49 -7.09 -12.09 -0.56
CA GLN A 49 -7.70 -12.29 0.76
C GLN A 49 -6.62 -12.64 1.80
N GLY A 50 -6.56 -11.89 2.90
CA GLY A 50 -5.57 -12.09 3.96
C GLY A 50 -4.19 -11.47 3.69
N ALA A 51 -4.02 -10.74 2.58
CA ALA A 51 -2.76 -10.12 2.23
C ALA A 51 -2.29 -9.07 3.25
N ILE A 52 -0.98 -8.81 3.25
CA ILE A 52 -0.33 -7.84 4.13
C ILE A 52 0.26 -6.71 3.29
N LEU A 53 -0.18 -5.49 3.54
CA LEU A 53 0.46 -4.28 3.03
C LEU A 53 1.46 -3.80 4.08
N ILE A 54 2.71 -3.60 3.67
CA ILE A 54 3.79 -3.06 4.48
C ILE A 54 4.15 -1.70 3.90
N VAL A 55 3.75 -0.64 4.61
CA VAL A 55 3.84 0.74 4.12
C VAL A 55 4.83 1.52 4.97
N GLU A 56 5.90 1.99 4.35
CA GLU A 56 6.81 2.95 4.97
C GLU A 56 6.30 4.38 4.71
N HIS A 57 6.21 5.17 5.78
CA HIS A 57 5.73 6.55 5.71
C HIS A 57 6.27 7.40 6.86
N THR A 58 5.95 8.70 6.87
CA THR A 58 6.27 9.58 8.00
C THR A 58 5.00 9.99 8.74
N THR A 59 5.16 10.56 9.94
CA THR A 59 4.03 11.16 10.67
C THR A 59 3.35 12.31 9.95
N LYS A 60 3.99 12.92 8.93
CA LYS A 60 3.40 14.01 8.13
C LYS A 60 2.50 13.52 7.01
N GLU A 61 2.64 12.26 6.61
CA GLU A 61 1.87 11.64 5.54
C GLU A 61 1.20 10.38 6.11
N PRO A 62 0.12 10.55 6.90
CA PRO A 62 -0.58 9.42 7.50
C PRO A 62 -1.35 8.65 6.43
N ILE A 63 -1.48 7.34 6.66
CA ILE A 63 -2.38 6.49 5.90
C ILE A 63 -3.82 6.82 6.32
N ASN A 64 -4.70 7.07 5.35
CA ASN A 64 -6.13 7.25 5.60
C ASN A 64 -6.79 5.90 5.89
N LEU A 65 -6.69 5.44 7.14
CA LEU A 65 -7.25 4.16 7.58
C LEU A 65 -8.77 4.12 7.49
N GLU A 66 -9.46 5.26 7.63
CA GLU A 66 -10.92 5.32 7.53
C GLU A 66 -11.39 4.93 6.12
N ALA A 67 -10.70 5.40 5.09
CA ALA A 67 -11.01 5.13 3.69
C ALA A 67 -10.84 3.66 3.26
N ILE A 68 -10.16 2.85 4.08
CA ILE A 68 -9.91 1.42 3.81
C ILE A 68 -10.38 0.51 4.94
N SER A 69 -11.15 1.04 5.90
CA SER A 69 -11.56 0.32 7.11
C SER A 69 -12.43 -0.92 6.84
N ASP A 70 -13.13 -0.95 5.71
CA ASP A 70 -13.91 -2.08 5.20
C ASP A 70 -13.05 -3.17 4.54
N LYS A 71 -11.84 -2.81 4.11
CA LYS A 71 -10.93 -3.68 3.34
C LYS A 71 -9.76 -4.18 4.14
N CYS A 72 -9.22 -3.38 5.06
CA CYS A 72 -8.04 -3.74 5.84
C CYS A 72 -8.10 -3.19 7.26
N THR A 73 -7.38 -3.88 8.14
CA THR A 73 -7.21 -3.48 9.53
C THR A 73 -5.73 -3.24 9.84
N LEU A 74 -5.45 -2.24 10.69
CA LEU A 74 -4.12 -2.02 11.21
C LEU A 74 -3.71 -3.23 12.07
N TRP A 75 -2.74 -3.99 11.60
CA TRP A 75 -2.24 -5.16 12.32
C TRP A 75 -1.07 -4.80 13.23
N LYS A 76 -0.16 -3.94 12.76
CA LYS A 76 1.03 -3.54 13.49
C LYS A 76 1.58 -2.22 12.97
N GLU A 77 2.20 -1.45 13.84
CA GLU A 77 3.00 -0.28 13.47
C GLU A 77 4.38 -0.35 14.16
N LYS A 78 5.42 0.13 13.50
CA LYS A 78 6.76 0.30 14.08
C LYS A 78 7.30 1.68 13.75
N LYS A 79 7.67 2.44 14.78
CA LYS A 79 8.35 3.74 14.62
C LYS A 79 9.87 3.61 14.71
N ARG A 80 10.59 4.29 13.83
CA ARG A 80 12.04 4.46 13.86
C ARG A 80 12.39 5.90 13.51
N GLY A 81 12.69 6.71 14.52
CA GLY A 81 12.93 8.14 14.33
C GLY A 81 11.68 8.84 13.78
N MET A 82 11.80 9.46 12.59
CA MET A 82 10.71 10.14 11.88
C MET A 82 9.90 9.21 10.95
N THR A 83 10.39 7.99 10.74
CA THR A 83 9.78 7.00 9.85
C THR A 83 8.90 6.03 10.64
N LEU A 84 7.76 5.66 10.04
CA LEU A 84 6.79 4.69 10.51
C LEU A 84 6.69 3.58 9.46
N VAL A 85 6.64 2.34 9.91
CA VAL A 85 6.30 1.18 9.07
C VAL A 85 5.00 0.59 9.58
N THR A 86 3.96 0.70 8.76
CA THR A 86 2.60 0.27 9.05
C THR A 86 2.30 -1.02 8.30
N TYR A 87 1.78 -2.01 9.04
CA TYR A 87 1.40 -3.31 8.51
C TYR A 87 -0.13 -3.40 8.57
N LEU A 88 -0.76 -3.46 7.41
CA LEU A 88 -2.21 -3.61 7.27
C LEU A 88 -2.52 -5.03 6.83
N ARG A 89 -3.49 -5.67 7.47
CA ARG A 89 -4.02 -6.97 7.06
C ARG A 89 -5.33 -6.77 6.34
N CYS A 90 -5.45 -7.29 5.12
CA CYS A 90 -6.60 -7.07 4.25
C CYS A 90 -7.53 -8.29 4.17
N HIS A 91 -8.82 -8.01 3.97
CA HIS A 91 -9.94 -8.95 4.03
C HIS A 91 -10.91 -8.70 2.85
N VAL A 92 -10.36 -8.58 1.64
CA VAL A 92 -11.04 -8.18 0.39
C VAL A 92 -11.78 -9.30 -0.34
#